data_AF-A0A259N908-F1
#
_entry.id   AF-A0A259N908-F1
#
_cell.length_a   1.000
_cell.length_b   1.000
_cell.length_c   1.000
_cell.angle_alpha   90.00
_cell.angle_beta   90.00
_cell.angle_gamma   90.00
#
_symmetry.space_group_name_H-M   'P 1'
#
loop_
_entity.id
_entity.type
_entity.pdbx_description
1 polymer ?
#
loop_
_entity_poly.entity_id
_entity_poly.type
_entity_poly.pdbx_seq_one_letter_code
_entity_poly.pdbx_strand_id
1 'polypeptide(L)'
;MIVRPVRSADLPALIDLARSTGAGLTTLPANEERLAQRVGWAEKAFRGEAVRADADYLFVLEDDAGKVVGISAVAGAVGLREPWYNYRVGLTVTASQELDIHRTIPTLFMANDLTGNSELCSLFLHAD
;
A
#
# COMPACT_ATOMS: atom_id res chain seq x y z
N MET A 1 23.48 -6.40 -4.05
CA MET A 1 22.06 -6.00 -4.07
C MET A 1 21.94 -4.48 -3.97
N ILE A 2 21.05 -3.86 -4.76
CA ILE A 2 20.84 -2.40 -4.83
C ILE A 2 19.34 -2.09 -4.79
N VAL A 3 18.94 -1.13 -3.95
CA VAL A 3 17.59 -0.54 -3.99
C VAL A 3 17.61 0.68 -4.89
N ARG A 4 16.67 0.76 -5.83
CA ARG A 4 16.55 1.91 -6.74
C ARG A 4 15.08 2.21 -7.08
N PRO A 5 14.79 3.43 -7.57
CA PRO A 5 13.51 3.72 -8.18
C PRO A 5 13.17 2.73 -9.31
N VAL A 6 11.89 2.39 -9.40
CA VAL A 6 11.35 1.62 -10.52
C VAL A 6 11.53 2.37 -11.84
N ARG A 7 11.62 1.63 -12.93
CA ARG A 7 11.61 2.13 -14.30
C ARG A 7 10.57 1.38 -15.11
N SER A 8 10.08 2.01 -16.18
CA SER A 8 9.16 1.37 -17.14
C SER A 8 9.67 0.02 -17.67
N ALA A 9 11.00 -0.15 -17.78
CA ALA A 9 11.63 -1.41 -18.20
C ALA A 9 11.50 -2.56 -17.19
N ASP A 10 11.20 -2.27 -15.91
CA ASP A 10 11.05 -3.28 -14.86
C ASP A 10 9.66 -3.95 -14.87
N LEU A 11 8.72 -3.44 -15.68
CA LEU A 11 7.33 -3.91 -15.71
C LEU A 11 7.18 -5.44 -15.83
N PRO A 12 7.92 -6.16 -16.71
CA PRO A 12 7.84 -7.61 -16.77
C PRO A 12 8.20 -8.30 -15.45
N ALA A 13 9.26 -7.84 -14.80
CA ALA A 13 9.70 -8.40 -13.51
C ALA A 13 8.70 -8.10 -12.39
N LEU A 14 8.06 -6.93 -12.41
CA LEU A 14 7.00 -6.60 -11.45
C LEU A 14 5.77 -7.49 -11.60
N ILE A 15 5.39 -7.85 -12.83
CA ILE A 15 4.28 -8.78 -13.08
C ILE A 15 4.62 -10.16 -12.51
N ASP A 16 5.85 -10.63 -12.69
CA ASP A 16 6.29 -11.91 -12.16
C ASP A 16 6.29 -11.92 -10.62
N LEU A 17 6.74 -10.83 -9.98
CA LEU A 17 6.63 -10.65 -8.54
C LEU A 17 5.16 -10.60 -8.07
N ALA A 18 4.29 -9.87 -8.77
CA ALA A 18 2.86 -9.77 -8.42
C ALA A 18 2.13 -11.13 -8.55
N ARG A 19 2.58 -11.99 -9.47
CA ARG A 19 2.06 -13.36 -9.59
C ARG A 19 2.54 -14.27 -8.46
N SER A 20 3.74 -14.05 -7.93
CA SER A 20 4.30 -14.87 -6.86
C SER A 20 3.81 -14.47 -5.45
N THR A 21 3.36 -13.23 -5.24
CA THR A 21 2.87 -12.74 -3.94
C THR A 21 1.57 -13.40 -3.44
N GLY A 22 0.83 -14.08 -4.33
CA GLY A 22 -0.49 -14.64 -4.01
C GLY A 22 -1.54 -13.57 -3.66
N ALA A 23 -2.69 -13.99 -3.13
CA ALA A 23 -3.84 -13.13 -2.86
C ALA A 23 -3.68 -12.17 -1.64
N GLY A 24 -2.55 -12.25 -0.91
CA GLY A 24 -2.35 -11.50 0.34
C GLY A 24 -1.91 -10.05 0.16
N LEU A 25 -1.38 -9.68 -1.02
CA LEU A 25 -0.85 -8.34 -1.28
C LEU A 25 -1.77 -7.56 -2.24
N THR A 26 -2.85 -7.01 -1.71
CA THR A 26 -3.84 -6.24 -2.49
C THR A 26 -3.29 -4.99 -3.15
N THR A 27 -2.20 -4.43 -2.60
CA THR A 27 -1.53 -3.24 -3.14
C THR A 27 -0.68 -3.53 -4.37
N LEU A 28 -0.41 -4.80 -4.69
CA LEU A 28 0.34 -5.22 -5.88
C LEU A 28 -0.51 -6.17 -6.74
N PRO A 29 -1.50 -5.64 -7.49
CA PRO A 29 -2.33 -6.50 -8.33
C PRO A 29 -1.51 -7.07 -9.49
N ALA A 30 -1.69 -8.36 -9.79
CA ALA A 30 -1.17 -9.01 -11.00
C ALA A 30 -1.95 -8.56 -12.26
N ASN A 31 -2.03 -7.24 -12.49
CA ASN A 31 -2.70 -6.61 -13.62
C ASN A 31 -1.69 -5.67 -14.29
N GLU A 32 -1.32 -5.99 -15.53
CA GLU A 32 -0.31 -5.29 -16.31
C GLU A 32 -0.65 -3.82 -16.55
N GLU A 33 -1.91 -3.50 -16.90
CA GLU A 33 -2.34 -2.14 -17.15
C GLU A 33 -2.22 -1.27 -15.88
N ARG A 34 -2.66 -1.80 -14.74
CA ARG A 34 -2.55 -1.12 -13.44
C ARG A 34 -1.11 -0.93 -13.01
N LEU A 35 -0.25 -1.94 -13.19
CA LEU A 35 1.18 -1.84 -12.89
C LEU A 35 1.88 -0.82 -13.79
N ALA A 36 1.60 -0.82 -15.10
CA ALA A 36 2.17 0.13 -16.04
C ALA A 36 1.79 1.58 -15.68
N GLN A 37 0.51 1.82 -15.35
CA GLN A 37 0.05 3.12 -14.87
C GLN A 37 0.77 3.52 -13.57
N ARG A 38 0.89 2.59 -12.62
CA ARG A 38 1.56 2.83 -11.34
C ARG A 38 3.04 3.19 -11.51
N VAL A 39 3.76 2.47 -12.38
CA VAL A 39 5.15 2.80 -12.72
C VAL A 39 5.26 4.20 -13.34
N GLY A 40 4.33 4.58 -14.22
CA GLY A 40 4.28 5.92 -14.79
C GLY A 40 4.05 7.01 -13.73
N TRP A 41 3.20 6.77 -12.74
CA TRP A 41 3.01 7.67 -11.59
C TRP A 41 4.27 7.76 -10.73
N ALA A 42 4.95 6.63 -10.51
CA ALA A 42 6.19 6.62 -9.75
C ALA A 42 7.30 7.41 -10.42
N GLU A 43 7.49 7.24 -11.74
CA GLU A 43 8.46 8.04 -12.49
C GLU A 43 8.16 9.54 -12.41
N LYS A 44 6.88 9.95 -12.49
CA LYS A 44 6.47 11.35 -12.29
C LYS A 44 6.77 11.83 -10.86
N ALA A 45 6.52 11.00 -9.86
CA ALA A 45 6.77 11.33 -8.45
C ALA A 45 8.28 11.56 -8.20
N PHE A 46 9.14 10.70 -8.74
CA PHE A 46 10.60 10.88 -8.64
C PHE A 46 11.12 12.10 -9.41
N ARG A 47 10.44 12.53 -10.48
CA ARG A 47 10.74 13.79 -11.18
C ARG A 47 10.20 15.04 -10.47
N GLY A 48 9.40 14.89 -9.41
CA GLY A 48 8.74 16.01 -8.73
C GLY A 48 7.57 16.61 -9.52
N GLU A 49 7.04 15.87 -10.50
CA GLU A 49 5.91 16.30 -11.34
C GLU A 49 4.55 15.84 -10.79
N ALA A 50 4.54 14.91 -9.84
CA ALA A 50 3.32 14.43 -9.20
C ALA A 50 2.87 15.36 -8.08
N VAL A 51 1.58 15.69 -8.05
CA VAL A 51 0.97 16.30 -6.86
C VAL A 51 0.95 15.30 -5.71
N ARG A 52 0.83 15.79 -4.47
CA ARG A 52 0.87 14.93 -3.27
C ARG A 52 -0.12 13.76 -3.30
N ALA A 53 -1.31 13.95 -3.89
CA ALA A 53 -2.32 12.92 -4.04
C ALA A 53 -1.93 11.77 -5.00
N ASP A 54 -0.93 12.00 -5.85
CA ASP A 54 -0.49 11.09 -6.92
C ASP A 54 0.94 10.59 -6.70
N ALA A 55 1.61 11.10 -5.68
CA ALA A 55 2.98 10.75 -5.38
C ALA A 55 3.00 9.29 -4.89
N ASP A 56 3.50 8.39 -5.72
CA ASP A 56 3.72 6.99 -5.37
C ASP A 56 5.19 6.65 -5.62
N TYR A 57 5.98 6.52 -4.57
CA TYR A 57 7.41 6.23 -4.70
C TYR A 57 7.63 4.73 -4.69
N LEU A 58 7.75 4.15 -5.88
CA LEU A 58 7.95 2.71 -6.06
C LEU A 58 9.44 2.37 -6.23
N PHE A 59 9.91 1.42 -5.44
CA PHE A 59 11.28 0.94 -5.41
C PHE A 59 11.35 -0.53 -5.76
N VAL A 60 12.44 -0.90 -6.43
CA VAL A 60 12.80 -2.30 -6.70
C VAL A 60 14.11 -2.64 -6.02
N LEU A 61 14.24 -3.89 -5.57
CA LEU A 61 15.49 -4.47 -5.13
C LEU A 61 16.06 -5.30 -6.29
N GLU A 62 17.27 -4.95 -6.71
CA GLU A 62 18.02 -5.62 -7.76
C GLU A 62 19.17 -6.44 -7.14
N ASP A 63 19.34 -7.68 -7.58
CA ASP A 63 20.48 -8.52 -7.20
C ASP A 63 21.76 -8.15 -8.00
N ASP A 64 22.87 -8.85 -7.73
CA ASP A 64 24.15 -8.55 -8.39
C ASP A 64 24.18 -8.98 -9.88
N ALA A 65 23.20 -9.77 -10.33
CA ALA A 65 23.02 -10.18 -11.72
C ALA A 65 22.08 -9.24 -12.50
N GLY A 66 21.53 -8.23 -11.84
CA GLY A 66 20.61 -7.26 -12.45
C GLY A 66 19.14 -7.70 -12.44
N LYS A 67 18.80 -8.76 -11.70
CA LYS A 67 17.42 -9.26 -11.60
C LYS A 67 16.69 -8.53 -10.49
N VAL A 68 15.46 -8.10 -10.78
CA VAL A 68 14.55 -7.55 -9.77
C VAL A 68 13.99 -8.70 -8.92
N VAL A 69 14.32 -8.68 -7.63
CA VAL A 69 13.96 -9.72 -6.65
C VAL A 69 13.01 -9.22 -5.56
N GLY A 70 12.79 -7.92 -5.47
CA GLY A 70 11.87 -7.34 -4.49
C GLY A 70 11.29 -6.00 -4.93
N ILE A 71 10.25 -5.59 -4.21
CA ILE A 71 9.50 -4.36 -4.45
C ILE A 71 9.06 -3.76 -3.11
N SER A 72 9.01 -2.44 -3.05
CA SER A 72 8.41 -1.70 -1.93
C SER A 72 7.94 -0.34 -2.42
N ALA A 73 6.96 0.26 -1.73
CA ALA A 73 6.41 1.54 -2.13
C ALA A 73 6.10 2.44 -0.94
N VAL A 74 6.07 3.75 -1.21
CA VAL A 74 5.58 4.78 -0.30
C VAL A 74 4.54 5.62 -1.04
N ALA A 75 3.27 5.51 -0.65
CA ALA A 75 2.25 6.45 -1.10
C ALA A 75 2.41 7.78 -0.34
N GLY A 76 2.44 8.90 -1.06
CA GLY A 76 2.68 10.22 -0.50
C GLY A 76 1.53 10.72 0.38
N ALA A 77 0.30 10.46 -0.04
CA ALA A 77 -0.90 10.74 0.76
C ALA A 77 -2.07 9.84 0.36
N VAL A 78 -2.45 8.91 1.23
CA VAL A 78 -3.63 8.07 1.05
C VAL A 78 -4.91 8.88 1.22
N GLY A 79 -6.03 8.43 0.65
CA GLY A 79 -7.33 9.05 0.90
C GLY A 79 -7.63 10.33 0.11
N LEU A 80 -6.68 10.89 -0.65
CA LEU A 80 -6.88 12.17 -1.35
C LEU A 80 -7.61 12.06 -2.70
N ARG A 81 -7.48 10.92 -3.39
CA ARG A 81 -8.22 10.62 -4.64
C ARG A 81 -9.41 9.71 -4.42
N GLU A 82 -9.19 8.65 -3.65
CA GLU A 82 -10.19 7.67 -3.27
C GLU A 82 -10.11 7.47 -1.76
N PRO A 83 -11.24 7.28 -1.06
CA PRO A 83 -11.23 7.08 0.38
C PRO A 83 -10.37 5.87 0.77
N TRP A 84 -9.47 6.07 1.73
CA TRP A 84 -8.71 4.99 2.34
C TRP A 84 -9.40 4.61 3.65
N TYR A 85 -10.00 3.41 3.69
CA TYR A 85 -10.80 2.96 4.81
C TYR A 85 -9.99 2.11 5.79
N ASN A 86 -10.27 2.30 7.08
CA ASN A 86 -9.76 1.48 8.17
C ASN A 86 -10.86 1.19 9.20
N TYR A 87 -10.57 0.25 10.08
CA TYR A 87 -11.35 0.05 11.30
C TYR A 87 -10.61 0.64 12.50
N ARG A 88 -11.23 1.61 13.16
CA ARG A 88 -10.76 2.11 14.45
C ARG A 88 -11.37 1.28 15.56
N VAL A 89 -10.53 0.74 16.44
CA VAL A 89 -10.98 0.04 17.65
C VAL A 89 -11.41 1.08 18.68
N GLY A 90 -12.70 1.15 18.95
CA GLY A 90 -13.28 1.96 20.03
C GLY A 90 -13.94 1.08 21.08
N LEU A 91 -14.58 1.73 22.06
CA LEU A 91 -15.37 1.06 23.09
C LEU A 91 -16.83 1.49 22.96
N THR A 92 -17.72 0.51 22.92
CA THR A 92 -19.16 0.73 23.11
C THR A 92 -19.49 0.37 24.56
N VAL A 93 -20.06 1.32 25.29
CA VAL A 93 -20.48 1.12 26.68
C VAL A 93 -21.99 0.95 26.71
N THR A 94 -22.44 -0.21 27.20
CA THR A 94 -23.85 -0.48 27.44
C THR A 94 -24.07 -0.55 28.95
N ALA A 95 -24.98 0.26 29.47
CA ALA A 95 -25.35 0.28 30.87
C ALA A 95 -26.87 0.09 31.03
N SER A 96 -27.27 -0.79 31.94
CA SER A 96 -28.65 -0.95 32.38
C SER A 96 -28.68 -0.86 33.90
N GLN A 97 -29.28 0.20 34.43
CA GLN A 97 -29.39 0.41 35.88
C GLN A 97 -30.33 -0.62 36.52
N GLU A 98 -31.44 -0.95 35.87
CA GLU A 98 -32.43 -1.90 36.37
C GLU A 98 -31.88 -3.33 36.49
N LEU A 99 -30.91 -3.69 35.64
CA LEU A 99 -30.27 -5.01 35.64
C LEU A 99 -28.90 -5.02 36.33
N ASP A 100 -28.44 -3.89 36.87
CA ASP A 100 -27.08 -3.69 37.39
C ASP A 100 -25.97 -4.16 36.42
N ILE A 101 -26.15 -3.87 35.12
CA ILE A 101 -25.21 -4.26 34.08
C ILE A 101 -24.44 -3.03 33.62
N HIS A 102 -23.11 -3.14 33.63
CA HIS A 102 -22.21 -2.22 32.96
C HIS A 102 -21.20 -3.00 32.12
N ARG A 103 -21.28 -2.89 30.79
CA ARG A 103 -20.43 -3.65 29.88
C ARG A 103 -19.71 -2.72 28.91
N THR A 104 -18.41 -2.92 28.81
CA THR A 104 -17.53 -2.25 27.85
C THR A 104 -17.11 -3.25 26.78
N ILE A 105 -17.42 -2.96 25.52
CA ILE A 105 -17.21 -3.88 24.40
C ILE A 105 -16.28 -3.24 23.37
N PRO A 106 -15.12 -3.85 23.05
CA PRO A 106 -14.30 -3.44 21.91
C PRO A 106 -15.12 -3.54 20.63
N THR A 107 -15.25 -2.43 19.91
CA THR A 107 -16.08 -2.31 18.70
C THR A 107 -15.25 -1.73 17.56
N LEU A 108 -15.36 -2.32 16.37
CA LEU A 108 -14.73 -1.81 15.16
C LEU A 108 -15.65 -0.77 14.51
N PHE A 109 -15.14 0.45 14.36
CA PHE A 109 -15.83 1.52 13.64
C PHE A 109 -15.13 1.76 12.31
N MET A 110 -15.87 1.68 11.21
CA MET A 110 -15.34 2.07 9.90
C MET A 110 -15.00 3.57 9.92
N ALA A 111 -13.79 3.91 9.49
CA ALA A 111 -13.24 5.25 9.48
C ALA A 111 -12.38 5.47 8.23
N ASN A 112 -11.95 6.70 8.01
CA ASN A 112 -10.98 7.13 6.99
C ASN A 112 -10.02 8.18 7.56
N ASP A 113 -9.72 8.06 8.86
CA ASP A 113 -9.02 9.06 9.66
C ASP A 113 -7.51 9.16 9.35
N LEU A 114 -6.97 8.27 8.51
CA LEU A 114 -5.60 8.34 8.00
C LEU A 114 -5.44 9.12 6.69
N THR A 115 -6.52 9.72 6.17
CA THR A 115 -6.47 10.53 4.94
C THR A 115 -5.40 11.62 5.02
N GLY A 116 -4.55 11.70 3.99
CA GLY A 116 -3.43 12.63 3.91
C GLY A 116 -2.10 12.06 4.43
N ASN A 117 -2.10 10.99 5.21
CA ASN A 117 -0.86 10.37 5.69
C ASN A 117 -0.15 9.62 4.58
N SER A 118 1.17 9.50 4.71
CA SER A 118 1.96 8.59 3.86
C SER A 118 1.79 7.15 4.33
N GLU A 119 1.79 6.21 3.38
CA GLU A 119 1.63 4.77 3.65
C GLU A 119 2.80 3.99 3.05
N LEU A 120 3.34 3.07 3.84
CA LEU A 120 4.25 2.02 3.33
C LEU A 120 3.41 0.88 2.77
N CYS A 121 3.65 0.52 1.51
CA CYS A 121 2.87 -0.53 0.85
C CYS A 121 3.73 -1.37 -0.10
N SER A 122 3.11 -2.43 -0.63
CA SER A 122 3.71 -3.29 -1.67
C SER A 122 5.07 -3.88 -1.29
N LEU A 123 5.36 -4.06 0.00
CA LEU A 123 6.59 -4.70 0.45
C LEU A 123 6.54 -6.20 0.14
N PHE A 124 7.42 -6.63 -0.77
CA PHE A 124 7.59 -8.03 -1.11
C PHE A 124 9.05 -8.32 -1.50
N LEU A 125 9.52 -9.48 -1.09
CA LEU A 125 10.82 -10.03 -1.46
C LEU A 125 10.61 -11.47 -1.89
N HIS A 126 11.14 -11.84 -3.05
CA HIS A 126 11.15 -13.22 -3.49
C HIS A 126 11.90 -14.08 -2.46
N ALA A 127 11.45 -15.31 -2.23
CA ALA A 127 12.01 -16.18 -1.18
C ALA A 127 13.42 -16.73 -1.47
N ASP A 128 13.97 -16.43 -2.66
CA ASP A 128 15.25 -16.98 -3.15
C ASP A 128 16.34 -15.91 -3.17
#